data_AF-A0A444J0P1-F1
#
_entry.id   AF-A0A444J0P1-F1
#
_cell.length_a   1.000
_cell.length_b   1.000
_cell.length_c   1.000
_cell.angle_alpha   90.00
_cell.angle_beta   90.00
_cell.angle_gamma   90.00
#
_symmetry.space_group_name_H-M   'P 1'
#
loop_
_entity.id
_entity.type
_entity.pdbx_description
1 polymer ?
#
loop_
_entity_poly.entity_id
_entity_poly.type
_entity_poly.pdbx_seq_one_letter_code
_entity_poly.pdbx_strand_id
1 'polypeptide(L)'
;MSKMSNSVFSTFSAARDLPTSWDKACKGNPFLCKASLRLLEQVNPTGQRYYLLENEDRASLFMTYQHRLDILTYGPGNLRLPVAIVGIPCSVSWPGLQIQKQDLEPFRQALQKISGALLLLNGKKPPLSLSPICAKGLTLPNCELDIRGFDFSAYLGRMRSHYRYKIRASLKRFQGVKTSVLKDNSEFDSKLYKLYEQVYQRSDFKLEKLDISFFQQFPATISVFSVGDKLLGFTQTMFSNQGDQEQIFLFGGLDYNLNEQFHTYINMLLHVIRSGMEQGSERVNLGQTAEDVKTKLGCTLHRRLLYARHSNSLVHFFIHRGISLLSYTAPLTERHVFK
;
A
#
# COMPACT_ATOMS: atom_id res chain seq x y z
N MET A 1 -30.48 5.92 -33.10
CA MET A 1 -29.93 4.65 -32.56
C MET A 1 -28.42 4.70 -32.67
N SER A 2 -27.75 5.14 -31.61
CA SER A 2 -26.29 5.19 -31.55
C SER A 2 -25.76 3.75 -31.52
N LYS A 3 -24.84 3.42 -32.43
CA LYS A 3 -24.08 2.16 -32.36
C LYS A 3 -23.43 2.10 -30.98
N MET A 4 -23.88 1.19 -30.11
CA MET A 4 -23.09 0.78 -28.95
C MET A 4 -21.78 0.22 -29.50
N SER A 5 -20.72 1.04 -29.54
CA SER A 5 -19.39 0.47 -29.69
C SER A 5 -19.20 -0.41 -28.45
N ASN A 6 -18.87 -1.68 -28.67
CA ASN A 6 -18.50 -2.55 -27.57
C ASN A 6 -17.19 -2.00 -27.00
N SER A 7 -17.29 -1.14 -25.99
CA SER A 7 -16.16 -0.62 -25.22
C SER A 7 -15.47 -1.79 -24.53
N VAL A 8 -14.39 -2.32 -25.12
CA VAL A 8 -13.61 -3.44 -24.60
C VAL A 8 -12.23 -2.94 -24.16
N PHE A 9 -11.75 -3.44 -23.02
CA PHE A 9 -10.39 -3.16 -22.56
C PHE A 9 -9.35 -3.77 -23.49
N SER A 10 -8.48 -2.93 -24.03
CA SER A 10 -7.21 -3.34 -24.64
C SER A 10 -6.29 -3.92 -23.56
N THR A 11 -5.56 -4.98 -23.88
CA THR A 11 -4.67 -5.66 -22.94
C THR A 11 -3.21 -5.53 -23.39
N PHE A 12 -2.33 -5.23 -22.46
CA PHE A 12 -0.89 -5.10 -22.68
C PHE A 12 -0.14 -6.03 -21.74
N SER A 13 0.96 -6.60 -22.24
CA SER A 13 1.82 -7.52 -21.47
C SER A 13 3.08 -6.88 -20.91
N ALA A 14 3.38 -5.64 -21.32
CA ALA A 14 4.51 -4.88 -20.81
C ALA A 14 4.16 -3.39 -20.65
N ALA A 15 4.68 -2.73 -19.61
CA ALA A 15 4.46 -1.33 -19.32
C ALA A 15 5.12 -0.40 -20.37
N ARG A 16 6.10 -0.91 -21.12
CA ARG A 16 6.71 -0.17 -22.24
C ARG A 16 5.75 0.06 -23.41
N ASP A 17 4.77 -0.84 -23.59
CA ASP A 17 3.81 -0.81 -24.69
C ASP A 17 2.59 0.07 -24.37
N LEU A 18 2.52 0.61 -23.15
CA LEU A 18 1.39 1.43 -22.71
C LEU A 18 1.38 2.80 -23.40
N PRO A 19 0.22 3.23 -23.94
CA PRO A 19 0.09 4.51 -24.62
C PRO A 19 0.30 5.69 -23.65
N THR A 20 0.45 6.90 -24.20
CA THR A 20 0.65 8.13 -23.38
C THR A 20 -0.59 8.52 -22.59
N SER A 21 -1.77 8.10 -23.02
CA SER A 21 -3.04 8.26 -22.32
C SER A 21 -3.11 7.52 -20.98
N TRP A 22 -2.34 6.44 -20.79
CA TRP A 22 -2.26 5.72 -19.53
C TRP A 22 -1.90 6.63 -18.36
N ASP A 23 -0.82 7.42 -18.50
CA ASP A 23 -0.37 8.33 -17.44
C ASP A 23 -1.37 9.46 -17.17
N LYS A 24 -2.12 9.90 -18.20
CA LYS A 24 -3.21 10.85 -18.03
C LYS A 24 -4.36 10.24 -17.21
N ALA A 25 -4.64 8.96 -17.45
CA ALA A 25 -5.73 8.22 -16.85
C ALA A 25 -5.45 7.79 -15.40
N CYS A 26 -4.18 7.64 -14.99
CA CYS A 26 -3.80 7.29 -13.62
C CYS A 26 -3.45 8.51 -12.74
N LYS A 27 -3.85 9.72 -13.15
CA LYS A 27 -3.58 10.95 -12.39
C LYS A 27 -4.05 10.79 -10.95
N GLY A 28 -3.13 11.04 -10.02
CA GLY A 28 -3.38 10.88 -8.60
C GLY A 28 -2.92 9.54 -8.01
N ASN A 29 -2.43 8.59 -8.80
CA ASN A 29 -1.86 7.33 -8.29
C ASN A 29 -0.39 7.17 -8.73
N PRO A 30 0.59 7.44 -7.83
CA PRO A 30 2.01 7.45 -8.21
C PRO A 30 2.55 6.06 -8.58
N PHE A 31 1.86 4.98 -8.20
CA PHE A 31 2.31 3.61 -8.46
C PHE A 31 1.79 3.04 -9.79
N LEU A 32 0.76 3.66 -10.37
CA LEU A 32 0.21 3.25 -11.66
C LEU A 32 0.82 3.99 -12.84
N CYS A 33 1.70 4.98 -12.64
CA CYS A 33 2.36 5.63 -13.76
C CYS A 33 3.33 4.67 -14.46
N LYS A 34 3.53 4.84 -15.77
CA LYS A 34 4.35 3.94 -16.59
C LYS A 34 5.77 3.78 -16.06
N ALA A 35 6.35 4.84 -15.50
CA ALA A 35 7.69 4.78 -14.90
C ALA A 35 7.74 3.78 -13.73
N SER A 36 6.81 3.89 -12.77
CA SER A 36 6.68 2.95 -11.65
C SER A 36 6.40 1.53 -12.14
N LEU A 37 5.50 1.37 -13.12
CA LEU A 37 5.14 0.05 -13.65
C LEU A 37 6.32 -0.66 -14.31
N ARG A 38 7.10 0.04 -15.15
CA ARG A 38 8.30 -0.52 -15.80
C ARG A 38 9.33 -0.99 -14.77
N LEU A 39 9.49 -0.23 -13.69
CA LEU A 39 10.39 -0.62 -12.63
C LEU A 39 9.89 -1.86 -11.88
N LEU A 40 8.60 -1.92 -11.54
CA LEU A 40 7.99 -3.06 -10.87
C LEU A 40 8.09 -4.34 -11.72
N GLU A 41 8.02 -4.26 -13.04
CA GLU A 41 8.30 -5.40 -13.93
C GLU A 41 9.74 -5.91 -13.81
N GLN A 42 10.69 -5.03 -13.53
CA GLN A 42 12.11 -5.39 -13.39
C GLN A 42 12.41 -5.98 -12.00
N VAL A 43 11.91 -5.33 -10.95
CA VAL A 43 12.29 -5.68 -9.56
C VAL A 43 11.33 -6.65 -8.87
N ASN A 44 10.14 -6.87 -9.43
CA ASN A 44 9.17 -7.83 -8.91
C ASN A 44 8.33 -8.49 -10.03
N PRO A 45 8.96 -9.22 -10.98
CA PRO A 45 8.27 -9.82 -12.11
C PRO A 45 7.31 -10.92 -11.65
N THR A 46 6.00 -10.62 -11.70
CA THR A 46 4.92 -11.47 -11.17
C THR A 46 3.82 -11.71 -12.21
N GLY A 47 4.15 -11.63 -13.50
CA GLY A 47 3.19 -11.82 -14.59
C GLY A 47 2.18 -10.67 -14.69
N GLN A 48 2.67 -9.43 -14.54
CA GLN A 48 1.90 -8.22 -14.66
C GLN A 48 1.19 -8.16 -16.03
N ARG A 49 -0.04 -7.66 -16.02
CA ARG A 49 -0.84 -7.34 -17.22
C ARG A 49 -1.57 -6.04 -16.99
N TYR A 50 -1.76 -5.29 -18.06
CA TYR A 50 -2.35 -3.97 -18.02
C TYR A 50 -3.55 -3.92 -18.94
N TYR A 51 -4.59 -3.22 -18.49
CA TYR A 51 -5.86 -3.13 -19.17
C TYR A 51 -6.25 -1.68 -19.28
N LEU A 52 -6.53 -1.23 -20.50
CA LEU A 52 -6.92 0.15 -20.77
C LEU A 52 -8.17 0.17 -21.65
N LEU A 53 -9.16 0.94 -21.23
CA LEU A 53 -10.30 1.31 -22.03
C LEU A 53 -10.24 2.82 -22.27
N GLU A 54 -10.14 3.20 -23.54
CA GLU A 54 -10.08 4.60 -23.96
C GLU A 54 -11.35 4.96 -24.72
N ASN A 55 -11.93 6.08 -24.35
CA ASN A 55 -12.95 6.79 -25.12
C ASN A 55 -12.44 8.22 -25.34
N GLU A 56 -13.06 8.97 -26.26
CA GLU A 56 -12.58 10.29 -26.71
C GLU A 56 -12.14 11.23 -25.56
N ASP A 57 -12.91 11.31 -24.47
CA ASP A 57 -12.63 12.21 -23.34
C ASP A 57 -12.33 11.51 -22.00
N ARG A 58 -12.30 10.18 -21.98
CA ARG A 58 -12.13 9.43 -20.72
C ARG A 58 -11.38 8.13 -20.90
N ALA A 59 -10.67 7.74 -19.85
CA ALA A 59 -9.99 6.47 -19.80
C ALA A 59 -10.21 5.78 -18.46
N SER A 60 -10.36 4.47 -18.53
CA SER A 60 -10.43 3.57 -17.39
C SER A 60 -9.33 2.54 -17.52
N LEU A 61 -8.66 2.23 -16.42
CA LEU A 61 -7.55 1.28 -16.40
C LEU A 61 -7.54 0.41 -15.15
N PHE A 62 -6.89 -0.74 -15.28
CA PHE A 62 -6.47 -1.54 -14.15
C PHE A 62 -5.28 -2.40 -14.55
N MET A 63 -4.56 -2.91 -13.55
CA MET A 63 -3.52 -3.91 -13.75
C MET A 63 -3.82 -5.15 -12.93
N THR A 64 -3.31 -6.28 -13.40
CA THR A 64 -3.29 -7.54 -12.63
C THR A 64 -1.88 -8.07 -12.51
N TYR A 65 -1.59 -8.82 -11.46
CA TYR A 65 -0.41 -9.69 -11.37
C TYR A 65 -0.80 -11.05 -10.79
N GLN A 66 0.09 -12.02 -10.87
CA GLN A 66 -0.12 -13.37 -10.34
C GLN A 66 0.61 -13.55 -9.03
N HIS A 67 -0.07 -14.16 -8.05
CA HIS A 67 0.55 -14.50 -6.78
C HIS A 67 0.00 -15.81 -6.23
N ARG A 68 0.80 -16.52 -5.43
CA ARG A 68 0.34 -17.69 -4.68
C ARG A 68 0.06 -17.30 -3.24
N LEU A 69 -1.17 -16.87 -2.99
CA LEU A 69 -1.60 -16.32 -1.71
C LEU A 69 -2.20 -17.40 -0.82
N ASP A 70 -1.95 -17.32 0.48
CA ASP A 70 -2.85 -17.92 1.47
C ASP A 70 -4.16 -17.11 1.54
N ILE A 71 -5.22 -17.57 0.88
CA ILE A 71 -6.46 -16.78 0.81
C ILE A 71 -7.17 -16.67 2.16
N LEU A 72 -6.83 -17.53 3.13
CA LEU A 72 -7.38 -17.51 4.49
C LEU A 72 -6.52 -16.66 5.45
N THR A 73 -5.71 -15.74 4.94
CA THR A 73 -4.80 -14.86 5.72
C THR A 73 -5.46 -14.16 6.92
N TYR A 74 -6.77 -13.88 6.88
CA TYR A 74 -7.49 -13.23 7.99
C TYR A 74 -8.29 -14.20 8.89
N GLY A 75 -8.31 -15.49 8.56
CA GLY A 75 -9.11 -16.50 9.23
C GLY A 75 -8.28 -17.67 9.75
N PRO A 76 -8.93 -18.67 10.36
CA PRO A 76 -8.25 -19.90 10.75
C PRO A 76 -7.94 -20.77 9.52
N GLY A 77 -6.71 -21.25 9.41
CA GLY A 77 -6.29 -22.22 8.40
C GLY A 77 -5.18 -21.69 7.48
N ASN A 78 -4.87 -22.49 6.46
CA ASN A 78 -3.89 -22.16 5.43
C ASN A 78 -4.34 -22.77 4.10
N LEU A 79 -4.64 -21.94 3.11
CA LEU A 79 -5.03 -22.40 1.78
C LEU A 79 -4.32 -21.57 0.71
N ARG A 80 -3.18 -22.11 0.23
CA ARG A 80 -2.33 -21.45 -0.77
C ARG A 80 -2.66 -21.85 -2.19
N LEU A 81 -3.25 -20.93 -2.95
CA LEU A 81 -3.60 -21.11 -4.35
C LEU A 81 -3.11 -19.96 -5.25
N PRO A 82 -2.93 -20.21 -6.56
CA PRO A 82 -2.66 -19.14 -7.52
C PRO A 82 -3.87 -18.21 -7.66
N VAL A 83 -3.63 -16.92 -7.55
CA VAL A 83 -4.64 -15.86 -7.60
C VAL A 83 -4.17 -14.75 -8.54
N ALA A 84 -5.06 -14.32 -9.43
CA ALA A 84 -4.89 -13.07 -10.17
C ALA A 84 -5.29 -11.90 -9.25
N ILE A 85 -4.35 -11.02 -8.94
CA ILE A 85 -4.59 -9.87 -8.07
C ILE A 85 -4.75 -8.63 -8.93
N VAL A 86 -5.91 -7.96 -8.84
CA VAL A 86 -6.08 -6.58 -9.31
C VAL A 86 -5.52 -5.66 -8.23
N GLY A 87 -4.30 -5.19 -8.44
CA GLY A 87 -3.51 -4.49 -7.43
C GLY A 87 -2.11 -4.14 -7.93
N ILE A 88 -1.33 -3.46 -7.10
CA ILE A 88 0.06 -3.09 -7.40
C ILE A 88 0.98 -4.13 -6.71
N PRO A 89 1.95 -4.74 -7.43
CA PRO A 89 2.86 -5.77 -6.89
C PRO A 89 4.00 -5.13 -6.07
N CYS A 90 3.65 -4.38 -5.02
CA CYS A 90 4.59 -3.89 -4.02
C CYS A 90 3.92 -3.55 -2.68
N SER A 91 2.87 -4.29 -2.29
CA SER A 91 2.23 -4.20 -0.96
C SER A 91 1.83 -2.80 -0.48
N VAL A 92 1.48 -1.91 -1.41
CA VAL A 92 1.01 -0.56 -1.09
C VAL A 92 -0.50 -0.52 -0.91
N SER A 93 -0.98 0.41 -0.09
CA SER A 93 -2.41 0.63 0.21
C SER A 93 -3.22 1.25 -0.94
N TRP A 94 -2.59 1.43 -2.10
CA TRP A 94 -3.17 2.05 -3.28
C TRP A 94 -3.88 1.01 -4.16
N PRO A 95 -5.02 1.36 -4.78
CA PRO A 95 -5.70 0.46 -5.71
C PRO A 95 -4.88 0.32 -7.00
N GLY A 96 -4.90 -0.89 -7.59
CA GLY A 96 -4.33 -1.15 -8.92
C GLY A 96 -5.28 -0.81 -10.08
N LEU A 97 -6.18 0.17 -9.89
CA LEU A 97 -7.20 0.54 -10.86
C LEU A 97 -7.63 2.00 -10.74
N GLN A 98 -8.17 2.52 -11.84
CA GLN A 98 -8.90 3.77 -11.93
C GLN A 98 -10.03 3.57 -12.95
N ILE A 99 -11.27 3.39 -12.47
CA ILE A 99 -12.43 3.05 -13.30
C ILE A 99 -13.46 4.17 -13.22
N GLN A 100 -13.81 4.73 -14.38
CA GLN A 100 -14.87 5.72 -14.50
C GLN A 100 -16.24 5.07 -14.30
N LYS A 101 -17.20 5.81 -13.75
CA LYS A 101 -18.54 5.29 -13.44
C LYS A 101 -19.24 4.72 -14.68
N GLN A 102 -19.04 5.34 -15.84
CA GLN A 102 -19.62 4.94 -17.13
C GLN A 102 -19.02 3.63 -17.66
N ASP A 103 -17.81 3.28 -17.24
CA ASP A 103 -17.06 2.15 -17.76
C ASP A 103 -17.15 0.92 -16.82
N LEU A 104 -18.08 0.96 -15.84
CA LEU A 104 -18.26 -0.11 -14.86
C LEU A 104 -18.69 -1.44 -15.50
N GLU A 105 -19.59 -1.42 -16.48
CA GLU A 105 -20.02 -2.64 -17.17
C GLU A 105 -18.92 -3.23 -18.07
N PRO A 106 -18.19 -2.45 -18.89
CA PRO A 106 -16.97 -2.92 -19.53
C PRO A 106 -15.95 -3.53 -18.55
N PHE A 107 -15.76 -2.91 -17.38
CA PHE A 107 -14.84 -3.41 -16.37
C PHE A 107 -15.30 -4.74 -15.78
N ARG A 108 -16.59 -4.86 -15.46
CA ARG A 108 -17.23 -6.11 -15.03
C ARG A 108 -17.02 -7.24 -16.04
N GLN A 109 -17.23 -6.97 -17.32
CA GLN A 109 -17.00 -7.94 -18.40
C GLN A 109 -15.52 -8.33 -18.48
N ALA A 110 -14.59 -7.39 -18.32
CA ALA A 110 -13.16 -7.67 -18.29
C ALA A 110 -12.78 -8.60 -17.12
N LEU A 111 -13.31 -8.36 -15.91
CA LEU A 111 -13.09 -9.23 -14.74
C LEU A 111 -13.62 -10.66 -14.95
N GLN A 112 -14.75 -10.81 -15.64
CA GLN A 112 -15.33 -12.14 -15.94
C GLN A 112 -14.47 -12.96 -16.90
N LYS A 113 -13.70 -12.32 -17.78
CA LYS A 113 -12.76 -12.98 -18.70
C LYS A 113 -11.51 -13.52 -18.01
N ILE A 114 -11.19 -13.06 -16.81
CA ILE A 114 -10.05 -13.57 -16.04
C ILE A 114 -10.43 -14.92 -15.43
N SER A 115 -9.68 -15.97 -15.77
CA SER A 115 -9.88 -17.34 -15.28
C SER A 115 -9.32 -17.54 -13.87
N GLY A 116 -9.84 -18.55 -13.16
CA GLY A 116 -9.37 -18.92 -11.82
C GLY A 116 -9.84 -17.98 -10.73
N ALA A 117 -9.07 -17.92 -9.64
CA ALA A 117 -9.32 -17.04 -8.51
C ALA A 117 -8.85 -15.61 -8.83
N LEU A 118 -9.67 -14.62 -8.47
CA LEU A 118 -9.37 -13.21 -8.60
C LEU A 118 -9.62 -12.48 -7.29
N LEU A 119 -8.65 -11.65 -6.89
CA LEU A 119 -8.78 -10.72 -5.76
C LEU A 119 -8.47 -9.29 -6.22
N LEU A 120 -9.40 -8.38 -6.01
CA LEU A 120 -9.16 -6.94 -6.11
C LEU A 120 -8.88 -6.42 -4.71
N LEU A 121 -7.70 -5.85 -4.50
CA LEU A 121 -7.27 -5.33 -3.21
C LEU A 121 -7.27 -3.81 -3.20
N ASN A 122 -7.39 -3.24 -2.00
CA ASN A 122 -7.27 -1.80 -1.75
C ASN A 122 -8.30 -0.92 -2.48
N GLY A 123 -9.50 -1.46 -2.76
CA GLY A 123 -10.61 -0.66 -3.26
C GLY A 123 -10.98 0.46 -2.28
N LYS A 124 -11.15 1.68 -2.80
CA LYS A 124 -11.54 2.86 -2.00
C LYS A 124 -13.08 2.96 -1.90
N LYS A 125 -13.57 3.81 -0.99
CA LYS A 125 -14.98 4.23 -0.96
C LYS A 125 -15.19 5.41 -1.94
N PRO A 126 -16.37 5.58 -2.56
CA PRO A 126 -17.52 4.67 -2.51
C PRO A 126 -17.22 3.32 -3.19
N PRO A 127 -17.85 2.22 -2.76
CA PRO A 127 -17.60 0.89 -3.31
C PRO A 127 -17.99 0.81 -4.79
N LEU A 128 -17.22 0.04 -5.57
CA LEU A 128 -17.59 -0.35 -6.92
C LEU A 128 -18.77 -1.33 -6.84
N SER A 129 -19.81 -1.09 -7.64
CA SER A 129 -20.93 -2.02 -7.76
C SER A 129 -20.49 -3.21 -8.60
N LEU A 130 -19.88 -4.23 -8.00
CA LEU A 130 -19.39 -5.44 -8.69
C LEU A 130 -20.22 -6.70 -8.41
N SER A 131 -21.29 -6.62 -7.62
CA SER A 131 -22.20 -7.76 -7.40
C SER A 131 -23.09 -8.02 -8.63
N PRO A 132 -23.30 -9.28 -9.08
CA PRO A 132 -22.89 -10.52 -8.42
C PRO A 132 -21.50 -11.03 -8.82
N ILE A 133 -20.80 -10.36 -9.72
CA ILE A 133 -19.53 -10.84 -10.31
C ILE A 133 -18.43 -11.03 -9.27
N CYS A 134 -18.41 -10.19 -8.24
CA CYS A 134 -17.51 -10.33 -7.11
C CYS A 134 -18.27 -10.28 -5.78
N ALA A 135 -17.84 -11.09 -4.83
CA ALA A 135 -18.17 -10.94 -3.42
C ALA A 135 -17.34 -9.80 -2.83
N LYS A 136 -17.94 -8.95 -1.99
CA LYS A 136 -17.28 -7.78 -1.40
C LYS A 136 -16.95 -8.04 0.07
N GLY A 137 -15.70 -7.80 0.43
CA GLY A 137 -15.17 -7.90 1.78
C GLY A 137 -14.38 -6.66 2.19
N LEU A 138 -13.69 -6.78 3.32
CA LEU A 138 -12.77 -5.77 3.83
C LEU A 138 -11.33 -6.30 3.78
N THR A 139 -10.37 -5.43 3.55
CA THR A 139 -8.94 -5.70 3.76
C THR A 139 -8.38 -4.71 4.76
N LEU A 140 -7.08 -4.79 5.05
CA LEU A 140 -6.41 -3.94 6.03
C LEU A 140 -6.71 -2.45 5.76
N PRO A 141 -7.04 -1.67 6.80
CA PRO A 141 -7.24 -0.24 6.66
C PRO A 141 -5.92 0.47 6.35
N ASN A 142 -6.00 1.59 5.64
CA ASN A 142 -4.86 2.48 5.50
C ASN A 142 -4.79 3.47 6.67
N CYS A 143 -3.59 3.77 7.16
CA CYS A 143 -3.36 4.77 8.20
C CYS A 143 -2.83 6.06 7.58
N GLU A 144 -3.58 7.14 7.69
CA GLU A 144 -3.20 8.44 7.12
C GLU A 144 -3.21 9.52 8.21
N LEU A 145 -2.31 10.48 8.12
CA LEU A 145 -2.24 11.63 9.04
C LEU A 145 -2.28 12.92 8.21
N ASP A 146 -3.25 13.79 8.49
CA ASP A 146 -3.30 15.15 7.94
C ASP A 146 -2.30 16.03 8.68
N ILE A 147 -1.38 16.64 7.92
CA ILE A 147 -0.31 17.49 8.44
C ILE A 147 -0.29 18.88 7.78
N ARG A 148 -1.38 19.25 7.08
CA ARG A 148 -1.46 20.51 6.33
C ARG A 148 -1.14 21.72 7.19
N GLY A 149 -0.11 22.46 6.77
CA GLY A 149 0.30 23.70 7.43
C GLY A 149 0.89 23.50 8.83
N PHE A 150 1.36 22.30 9.18
CA PHE A 150 2.00 22.02 10.46
C PHE A 150 3.49 21.74 10.31
N ASP A 151 4.28 22.30 11.22
CA ASP A 151 5.61 21.80 11.53
C ASP A 151 5.54 20.76 12.68
N PHE A 152 6.67 20.10 12.95
CA PHE A 152 6.74 19.06 13.97
C PHE A 152 6.45 19.58 15.39
N SER A 153 6.79 20.84 15.68
CA SER A 153 6.52 21.47 16.97
C SER A 153 5.02 21.71 17.17
N ALA A 154 4.35 22.26 16.17
CA ALA A 154 2.91 22.49 16.13
C ALA A 154 2.14 21.17 16.22
N TYR A 155 2.58 20.13 15.51
CA TYR A 155 2.04 18.77 15.64
C TYR A 155 2.05 18.29 17.10
N LEU A 156 3.20 18.35 17.77
CA LEU A 156 3.30 17.96 19.18
C LEU A 156 2.46 18.87 20.09
N GLY A 157 2.42 20.17 19.83
CA GLY A 157 1.67 21.17 20.61
C GLY A 157 0.15 20.94 20.59
N ARG A 158 -0.38 20.44 19.47
CA ARG A 158 -1.79 20.07 19.28
C ARG A 158 -2.16 18.76 19.95
N MET A 159 -1.21 17.86 20.23
CA MET A 159 -1.54 16.59 20.89
C MET A 159 -2.01 16.81 22.34
N ARG A 160 -2.91 15.96 22.83
CA ARG A 160 -3.28 15.88 24.25
C ARG A 160 -2.09 15.44 25.10
N SER A 161 -2.07 15.87 26.36
CA SER A 161 -0.89 15.75 27.24
C SER A 161 -0.37 14.32 27.41
N HIS A 162 -1.25 13.32 27.54
CA HIS A 162 -0.85 11.92 27.66
C HIS A 162 -0.09 11.39 26.43
N TYR A 163 -0.61 11.66 25.22
CA TYR A 163 0.03 11.22 23.97
C TYR A 163 1.35 11.97 23.72
N ARG A 164 1.34 13.30 23.91
CA ARG A 164 2.55 14.13 23.81
C ARG A 164 3.64 13.66 24.75
N TYR A 165 3.29 13.31 25.99
CA TYR A 165 4.24 12.77 26.98
C TYR A 165 4.88 11.46 26.50
N LYS A 166 4.09 10.49 26.01
CA LYS A 166 4.61 9.22 25.50
C LYS A 166 5.52 9.38 24.29
N ILE A 167 5.19 10.30 23.38
CA ILE A 167 6.04 10.60 22.22
C ILE A 167 7.35 11.24 22.66
N ARG A 168 7.32 12.23 23.57
CA ARG A 168 8.54 12.84 24.12
C ARG A 168 9.44 11.82 24.83
N ALA A 169 8.86 10.89 25.58
CA ALA A 169 9.61 9.80 26.19
C ALA A 169 10.28 8.88 25.15
N SER A 170 9.59 8.59 24.05
CA SER A 170 10.15 7.80 22.93
C SER A 170 11.27 8.53 22.21
N LEU A 171 11.12 9.83 21.96
CA LEU A 171 12.18 10.67 21.38
C LEU A 171 13.41 10.72 22.29
N LYS A 172 13.23 10.77 23.62
CA LYS A 172 14.33 10.73 24.58
C LYS A 172 15.12 9.41 24.49
N ARG A 173 14.43 8.27 24.32
CA ARG A 173 15.08 6.95 24.12
C ARG A 173 15.84 6.83 22.79
N PHE A 174 15.56 7.71 21.84
CA PHE A 174 16.25 7.78 20.55
C PHE A 174 17.43 8.76 20.54
N GLN A 175 17.74 9.41 21.66
CA GLN A 175 18.90 10.29 21.74
C GLN A 175 20.20 9.49 21.53
N GLY A 176 21.12 10.03 20.73
CA GLY A 176 22.36 9.36 20.34
C GLY A 176 22.22 8.43 19.13
N VAL A 177 21.01 8.22 18.61
CA VAL A 177 20.80 7.52 17.33
C VAL A 177 21.16 8.47 16.18
N LYS A 178 22.07 8.02 15.32
CA LYS A 178 22.40 8.69 14.06
C LYS A 178 21.40 8.27 12.98
N THR A 179 20.83 9.27 12.31
CA THR A 179 20.04 9.09 11.10
C THR A 179 20.88 9.51 9.89
N SER A 180 21.00 8.64 8.89
CA SER A 180 21.62 8.96 7.60
C SER A 180 20.69 8.56 6.46
N VAL A 181 20.73 9.32 5.36
CA VAL A 181 20.02 8.96 4.13
C VAL A 181 21.03 8.31 3.18
N LEU A 182 20.66 7.18 2.56
CA LEU A 182 21.50 6.58 1.52
C LEU A 182 21.62 7.56 0.34
N LYS A 183 22.83 7.73 -0.18
CA LYS A 183 23.05 8.61 -1.34
C LYS A 183 22.54 7.96 -2.62
N ASP A 184 22.73 6.66 -2.73
CA ASP A 184 22.20 5.79 -3.76
C ASP A 184 21.56 4.57 -3.09
N ASN A 185 20.39 4.18 -3.56
CA ASN A 185 19.70 2.99 -3.07
C ASN A 185 20.46 1.70 -3.39
N SER A 186 21.37 1.70 -4.38
CA SER A 186 22.28 0.57 -4.63
C SER A 186 23.15 0.22 -3.41
N GLU A 187 23.33 1.15 -2.47
CA GLU A 187 24.00 0.92 -1.17
C GLU A 187 23.15 0.09 -0.18
N PHE A 188 21.89 -0.21 -0.51
CA PHE A 188 21.02 -1.04 0.32
C PHE A 188 21.54 -2.48 0.36
N ASP A 189 22.20 -2.83 1.46
CA ASP A 189 22.95 -4.07 1.60
C ASP A 189 22.15 -5.21 2.28
N SER A 190 22.81 -6.37 2.39
CA SER A 190 22.23 -7.55 3.04
C SER A 190 21.92 -7.36 4.53
N LYS A 191 22.60 -6.44 5.23
CA LYS A 191 22.33 -6.17 6.65
C LYS A 191 21.01 -5.42 6.80
N LEU A 192 20.77 -4.41 5.96
CA LEU A 192 19.49 -3.71 5.89
C LEU A 192 18.37 -4.65 5.44
N TYR A 193 18.63 -5.51 4.44
CA TYR A 193 17.64 -6.49 4.00
C TYR A 193 17.23 -7.47 5.10
N LYS A 194 18.16 -7.92 5.96
CA LYS A 194 17.83 -8.75 7.13
C LYS A 194 16.86 -8.06 8.10
N LEU A 195 16.94 -6.73 8.26
CA LEU A 195 15.99 -5.98 9.08
C LEU A 195 14.58 -5.98 8.47
N TYR A 196 14.48 -5.91 7.14
CA TYR A 196 13.22 -6.09 6.42
C TYR A 196 12.67 -7.51 6.61
N GLU A 197 13.52 -8.53 6.49
CA GLU A 197 13.11 -9.92 6.69
C GLU A 197 12.56 -10.17 8.10
N GLN A 198 13.13 -9.53 9.13
CA GLN A 198 12.57 -9.62 10.50
C GLN A 198 11.15 -9.08 10.58
N VAL A 199 10.87 -7.93 9.96
CA VAL A 199 9.52 -7.34 9.91
C VAL A 199 8.59 -8.26 9.11
N TYR A 200 9.03 -8.73 7.95
CA TYR A 200 8.25 -9.65 7.12
C TYR A 200 7.88 -10.92 7.89
N GLN A 201 8.84 -11.55 8.58
CA GLN A 201 8.62 -12.80 9.32
C GLN A 201 7.62 -12.65 10.47
N ARG A 202 7.62 -11.49 11.14
CA ARG A 202 6.71 -11.19 12.27
C ARG A 202 5.35 -10.63 11.85
N SER A 203 5.17 -10.27 10.58
CA SER A 203 3.86 -9.79 10.09
C SER A 203 2.84 -10.93 10.09
N ASP A 204 1.67 -10.68 10.66
CA ASP A 204 0.52 -11.58 10.64
C ASP A 204 -0.09 -11.72 9.24
N PHE A 205 0.05 -10.66 8.41
CA PHE A 205 -0.60 -10.56 7.11
C PHE A 205 0.45 -10.45 5.99
N LYS A 206 1.00 -11.59 5.59
CA LYS A 206 2.02 -11.68 4.54
C LYS A 206 1.37 -11.75 3.15
N LEU A 207 1.42 -10.65 2.40
CA LEU A 207 0.96 -10.60 1.02
C LEU A 207 2.06 -11.08 0.06
N GLU A 208 3.21 -10.41 0.04
CA GLU A 208 4.37 -10.77 -0.79
C GLU A 208 5.67 -10.39 -0.04
N LYS A 209 6.77 -11.04 -0.41
CA LYS A 209 8.12 -10.67 0.04
C LYS A 209 8.87 -10.10 -1.16
N LEU A 210 9.36 -8.87 -1.04
CA LEU A 210 10.11 -8.21 -2.11
C LEU A 210 11.59 -8.61 -2.05
N ASP A 211 12.19 -8.75 -3.22
CA ASP A 211 13.61 -9.02 -3.37
C ASP A 211 14.44 -7.78 -2.97
N ILE A 212 15.71 -7.99 -2.61
CA ILE A 212 16.62 -6.89 -2.27
C ILE A 212 16.76 -5.88 -3.42
N SER A 213 16.68 -6.34 -4.67
CA SER A 213 16.71 -5.49 -5.86
C SER A 213 15.62 -4.42 -5.89
N PHE A 214 14.45 -4.68 -5.30
CA PHE A 214 13.41 -3.65 -5.13
C PHE A 214 13.94 -2.49 -4.30
N PHE A 215 14.57 -2.75 -3.17
CA PHE A 215 15.11 -1.71 -2.31
C PHE A 215 16.28 -0.97 -2.95
N GLN A 216 17.05 -1.67 -3.79
CA GLN A 216 18.20 -1.11 -4.48
C GLN A 216 17.84 -0.21 -5.67
N GLN A 217 16.70 -0.46 -6.32
CA GLN A 217 16.35 0.20 -7.59
C GLN A 217 15.10 1.08 -7.49
N PHE A 218 14.21 0.85 -6.53
CA PHE A 218 12.99 1.66 -6.38
C PHE A 218 13.34 3.10 -5.97
N PRO A 219 12.87 4.14 -6.69
CA PRO A 219 13.24 5.53 -6.45
C PRO A 219 12.53 6.08 -5.22
N ALA A 220 13.10 5.79 -4.06
CA ALA A 220 12.59 6.20 -2.76
C ALA A 220 13.73 6.64 -1.84
N THR A 221 13.43 7.49 -0.88
CA THR A 221 14.39 7.93 0.14
C THR A 221 14.51 6.84 1.20
N ILE A 222 15.72 6.32 1.41
CA ILE A 222 16.02 5.35 2.47
C ILE A 222 16.77 6.04 3.61
N SER A 223 16.12 6.19 4.75
CA SER A 223 16.73 6.67 5.99
C SER A 223 17.14 5.48 6.87
N VAL A 224 18.39 5.43 7.30
CA VAL A 224 18.98 4.39 8.14
C VAL A 224 19.26 4.95 9.53
N PHE A 225 18.96 4.15 10.56
CA PHE A 225 19.10 4.52 11.97
C PHE A 225 20.13 3.62 12.65
N SER A 226 21.14 4.22 13.31
CA SER A 226 22.26 3.48 13.91
C SER A 226 22.76 4.09 15.22
N VAL A 227 23.35 3.27 16.09
CA VAL A 227 24.04 3.69 17.32
C VAL A 227 25.39 2.99 17.39
N GLY A 228 26.48 3.75 17.27
CA GLY A 228 27.80 3.17 17.03
C GLY A 228 27.76 2.29 15.77
N ASP A 229 28.23 1.05 15.88
CA ASP A 229 28.22 0.08 14.77
C ASP A 229 26.92 -0.74 14.66
N LYS A 230 25.92 -0.47 15.53
CA LYS A 230 24.66 -1.22 15.55
C LYS A 230 23.63 -0.55 14.65
N LEU A 231 23.10 -1.31 13.68
CA LEU A 231 21.95 -0.91 12.87
C LEU A 231 20.66 -1.17 13.66
N LEU A 232 19.84 -0.13 13.84
CA LEU A 232 18.56 -0.23 14.53
C LEU A 232 17.40 -0.49 13.58
N GLY A 233 17.43 0.13 12.40
CA GLY A 233 16.33 0.07 11.45
C GLY A 233 16.54 0.95 10.24
N PHE A 234 15.58 0.90 9.32
CA PHE A 234 15.49 1.82 8.19
C PHE A 234 14.03 2.09 7.83
N THR A 235 13.78 3.25 7.22
CA THR A 235 12.51 3.57 6.55
C THR A 235 12.77 3.86 5.09
N GLN A 236 11.93 3.33 4.21
CA GLN A 236 11.86 3.68 2.80
C GLN A 236 10.59 4.50 2.56
N THR A 237 10.75 5.72 2.05
CA THR A 237 9.64 6.65 1.84
C THR A 237 9.68 7.28 0.46
N MET A 238 8.51 7.63 -0.07
CA MET A 238 8.37 8.31 -1.35
C MET A 238 7.49 9.54 -1.19
N PHE A 239 7.92 10.66 -1.75
CA PHE A 239 7.08 11.85 -1.86
C PHE A 239 6.31 11.81 -3.19
N SER A 240 5.00 12.03 -3.12
CA SER A 240 4.13 12.09 -4.28
C SER A 240 3.51 13.48 -4.42
N ASN A 241 3.65 14.07 -5.60
CA ASN A 241 2.91 15.26 -6.04
C ASN A 241 1.79 14.93 -7.03
N GLN A 242 1.48 13.64 -7.22
CA GLN A 242 0.37 13.18 -8.03
C GLN A 242 -0.92 13.34 -7.22
N GLY A 243 -1.57 14.51 -7.34
CA GLY A 243 -2.73 14.87 -6.52
C GLY A 243 -2.31 15.69 -5.30
N ASP A 244 -2.80 15.32 -4.11
CA ASP A 244 -2.36 15.91 -2.84
C ASP A 244 -0.86 15.62 -2.63
N GLN A 245 -0.12 16.57 -2.07
CA GLN A 245 1.29 16.38 -1.70
C GLN A 245 1.36 15.39 -0.53
N GLU A 246 1.83 14.18 -0.78
CA GLU A 246 1.79 13.08 0.19
C GLU A 246 3.17 12.47 0.42
N GLN A 247 3.56 12.35 1.69
CA GLN A 247 4.69 11.54 2.12
C GLN A 247 4.21 10.10 2.38
N ILE A 248 4.71 9.15 1.60
CA ILE A 248 4.28 7.75 1.64
C ILE A 248 5.36 6.89 2.30
N PHE A 249 4.99 6.19 3.38
CA PHE A 249 5.80 5.12 3.98
C PHE A 249 5.59 3.82 3.20
N LEU A 250 6.62 3.36 2.49
CA LEU A 250 6.56 2.13 1.70
C LEU A 250 6.89 0.92 2.56
N PHE A 251 8.10 0.92 3.11
CA PHE A 251 8.65 -0.21 3.85
C PHE A 251 9.55 0.26 4.98
N GLY A 252 9.73 -0.60 5.96
CA GLY A 252 10.78 -0.44 6.96
C GLY A 252 11.29 -1.79 7.43
N GLY A 253 12.49 -1.77 7.97
CA GLY A 253 13.08 -2.88 8.71
C GLY A 253 13.52 -2.38 10.07
N LEU A 254 13.48 -3.25 11.07
CA LEU A 254 14.05 -2.95 12.39
C LEU A 254 14.64 -4.19 13.05
N ASP A 255 15.61 -3.95 13.93
CA ASP A 255 16.07 -4.95 14.88
C ASP A 255 15.14 -4.95 16.09
N TYR A 256 14.34 -6.00 16.21
CA TYR A 256 13.38 -6.11 17.30
C TYR A 256 14.04 -6.28 18.67
N ASN A 257 15.28 -6.77 18.74
CA ASN A 257 16.00 -6.91 20.00
C ASN A 257 16.38 -5.54 20.59
N LEU A 258 16.51 -4.52 19.73
CA LEU A 258 16.87 -3.16 20.12
C LEU A 258 15.65 -2.23 20.18
N ASN A 259 14.48 -2.67 19.69
CA ASN A 259 13.29 -1.84 19.60
C ASN A 259 12.79 -1.34 20.97
N GLU A 260 12.79 -2.17 22.02
CA GLU A 260 12.35 -1.75 23.35
C GLU A 260 13.31 -0.73 23.98
N GLN A 261 14.61 -0.92 23.77
CA GLN A 261 15.65 -0.03 24.29
C GLN A 261 15.54 1.38 23.69
N PHE A 262 15.41 1.47 22.36
CA PHE A 262 15.45 2.74 21.63
C PHE A 262 14.08 3.27 21.20
N HIS A 263 13.00 2.51 21.41
CA HIS A 263 11.68 2.79 20.82
C HIS A 263 11.75 2.93 19.29
N THR A 264 12.58 2.10 18.64
CA THR A 264 12.98 2.28 17.23
C THR A 264 11.79 2.42 16.30
N TYR A 265 10.79 1.55 16.39
CA TYR A 265 9.63 1.57 15.50
C TYR A 265 8.83 2.87 15.60
N ILE A 266 8.52 3.34 16.82
CA ILE A 266 7.80 4.61 17.01
C ILE A 266 8.62 5.78 16.47
N ASN A 267 9.93 5.79 16.74
CA ASN A 267 10.81 6.88 16.28
C ASN A 267 10.99 6.87 14.75
N MET A 268 10.99 5.71 14.10
CA MET A 268 10.93 5.59 12.64
C MET A 268 9.66 6.22 12.08
N LEU A 269 8.48 5.93 12.66
CA LEU A 269 7.24 6.56 12.22
C LEU A 269 7.23 8.09 12.45
N LEU A 270 7.76 8.55 13.58
CA LEU A 270 7.91 9.98 13.86
C LEU A 270 8.89 10.66 12.89
N HIS A 271 9.94 9.96 12.46
CA HIS A 271 10.85 10.43 11.41
C HIS A 271 10.11 10.62 10.08
N VAL A 272 9.29 9.66 9.66
CA VAL A 272 8.46 9.78 8.44
C VAL A 272 7.48 10.96 8.55
N ILE A 273 6.84 11.14 9.70
CA ILE A 273 5.92 12.26 9.93
C ILE A 273 6.66 13.60 9.81
N ARG A 274 7.82 13.71 10.47
CA ARG A 274 8.65 14.92 10.41
C ARG A 274 9.13 15.21 9.00
N SER A 275 9.64 14.19 8.28
CA SER A 275 10.12 14.37 6.91
C SER A 275 9.00 14.78 5.95
N GLY A 276 7.76 14.36 6.20
CA GLY A 276 6.59 14.82 5.45
C GLY A 276 6.35 16.31 5.65
N MET A 277 6.40 16.80 6.90
CA MET A 277 6.25 18.22 7.22
C MET A 277 7.38 19.07 6.63
N GLU A 278 8.63 18.61 6.73
CA GLU A 278 9.80 19.29 6.17
C GLU A 278 9.73 19.43 4.64
N GLN A 279 9.11 18.46 3.96
CA GLN A 279 8.86 18.51 2.51
C GLN A 279 7.59 19.29 2.13
N GLY A 280 6.87 19.86 3.10
CA GLY A 280 5.61 20.58 2.86
C GLY A 280 4.46 19.67 2.43
N SER A 281 4.49 18.39 2.78
CA SER A 281 3.38 17.47 2.46
C SER A 281 2.10 17.91 3.18
N GLU A 282 0.97 17.69 2.53
CA GLU A 282 -0.35 17.85 3.13
C GLU A 282 -0.73 16.64 3.99
N ARG A 283 -0.24 15.45 3.61
CA ARG A 283 -0.59 14.19 4.28
C ARG A 283 0.63 13.28 4.41
N VAL A 284 0.62 12.46 5.46
CA VAL A 284 1.51 11.32 5.63
C VAL A 284 0.69 10.04 5.55
N ASN A 285 1.02 9.18 4.59
CA ASN A 285 0.46 7.84 4.46
C ASN A 285 1.40 6.84 5.12
N LEU A 286 1.04 6.37 6.32
CA LEU A 286 1.82 5.38 7.06
C LEU A 286 1.49 3.94 6.64
N GLY A 287 0.68 3.74 5.60
CA GLY A 287 0.35 2.43 5.07
C GLY A 287 -0.55 1.59 5.98
N GLN A 288 -0.52 0.28 5.78
CA GLN A 288 -1.36 -0.70 6.46
C GLN A 288 -0.65 -1.36 7.66
N THR A 289 -1.39 -2.06 8.52
CA THR A 289 -0.96 -2.73 9.78
C THR A 289 -0.50 -1.77 10.90
N ALA A 290 -0.28 -2.32 12.10
CA ALA A 290 0.14 -1.59 13.30
C ALA A 290 -0.76 -0.39 13.63
N GLU A 291 -2.07 -0.55 13.42
CA GLU A 291 -3.11 0.47 13.57
C GLU A 291 -3.09 1.09 14.97
N ASP A 292 -2.87 0.28 16.01
CA ASP A 292 -2.84 0.76 17.39
C ASP A 292 -1.70 1.77 17.65
N VAL A 293 -0.52 1.55 17.06
CA VAL A 293 0.60 2.50 17.18
C VAL A 293 0.33 3.74 16.35
N LYS A 294 -0.09 3.58 15.10
CA LYS A 294 -0.30 4.70 14.16
C LYS A 294 -1.44 5.62 14.60
N THR A 295 -2.53 5.06 15.13
CA THR A 295 -3.64 5.86 15.70
C THR A 295 -3.21 6.64 16.94
N LYS A 296 -2.26 6.15 17.76
CA LYS A 296 -1.67 6.93 18.89
C LYS A 296 -0.81 8.11 18.41
N LEU A 297 -0.31 8.06 17.17
CA LEU A 297 0.37 9.17 16.52
C LEU A 297 -0.61 10.16 15.85
N GLY A 298 -1.91 9.90 15.92
CA GLY A 298 -2.95 10.75 15.36
C GLY A 298 -3.45 10.35 13.98
N CYS A 299 -3.06 9.19 13.46
CA CYS A 299 -3.58 8.71 12.18
C CYS A 299 -5.08 8.37 12.25
N THR A 300 -5.78 8.67 11.17
CA THR A 300 -7.12 8.18 10.86
C THR A 300 -7.05 6.88 10.07
N LEU A 301 -8.00 5.97 10.32
CA LEU A 301 -8.07 4.66 9.66
C LEU A 301 -9.05 4.70 8.48
N HIS A 302 -8.53 4.58 7.27
CA HIS A 302 -9.31 4.56 6.04
C HIS A 302 -9.57 3.12 5.61
N ARG A 303 -10.83 2.68 5.75
CA ARG A 303 -11.25 1.34 5.30
C ARG A 303 -10.90 1.11 3.83
N ARG A 304 -10.38 -0.08 3.54
CA ARG A 304 -10.13 -0.59 2.20
C ARG A 304 -11.00 -1.81 1.93
N LEU A 305 -11.42 -1.94 0.68
CA LEU A 305 -12.33 -2.97 0.23
C LEU A 305 -11.55 -4.06 -0.51
N LEU A 306 -11.99 -5.29 -0.32
CA LEU A 306 -11.57 -6.46 -1.07
C LEU A 306 -12.73 -6.92 -1.94
N TYR A 307 -12.47 -7.36 -3.16
CA TYR A 307 -13.46 -8.05 -3.98
C TYR A 307 -12.91 -9.39 -4.45
N ALA A 308 -13.66 -10.46 -4.21
CA ALA A 308 -13.24 -11.82 -4.52
C ALA A 308 -14.15 -12.45 -5.57
N ARG A 309 -13.55 -13.17 -6.51
CA ARG A 309 -14.25 -13.91 -7.56
C ARG A 309 -13.53 -15.22 -7.85
N HIS A 310 -14.28 -16.19 -8.36
CA HIS A 310 -13.70 -17.36 -9.02
C HIS A 310 -14.43 -17.62 -10.34
N SER A 311 -13.74 -18.13 -11.36
CA SER A 311 -14.37 -18.43 -12.66
C SER A 311 -15.27 -19.68 -12.62
N ASN A 312 -14.96 -20.66 -11.77
CA ASN A 312 -15.85 -21.79 -11.45
C ASN A 312 -17.03 -21.32 -10.58
N SER A 313 -18.26 -21.59 -11.02
CA SER A 313 -19.51 -21.13 -10.39
C SER A 313 -19.74 -21.68 -8.98
N LEU A 314 -19.37 -22.95 -8.73
CA LEU A 314 -19.51 -23.58 -7.42
C LEU A 314 -18.58 -22.93 -6.40
N VAL A 315 -17.29 -22.77 -6.76
CA VAL A 315 -16.32 -22.06 -5.90
C VAL A 315 -16.76 -20.62 -5.66
N HIS A 316 -17.25 -19.95 -6.71
CA HIS A 316 -17.74 -18.57 -6.61
C HIS A 316 -18.94 -18.44 -5.65
N PHE A 317 -19.86 -19.40 -5.68
CA PHE A 317 -20.98 -19.46 -4.74
C PHE A 317 -20.49 -19.54 -3.29
N PHE A 318 -19.51 -20.40 -3.00
CA PHE A 318 -18.92 -20.49 -1.67
C PHE A 318 -18.18 -19.22 -1.25
N ILE A 319 -17.48 -18.54 -2.17
CA ILE A 319 -16.86 -17.23 -1.89
C ILE A 319 -17.91 -16.20 -1.46
N HIS A 320 -19.06 -16.14 -2.13
CA HIS A 320 -20.15 -15.22 -1.74
C HIS A 320 -20.75 -15.53 -0.38
N ARG A 321 -20.81 -16.79 0.01
CA ARG A 321 -21.30 -17.21 1.34
C ARG A 321 -20.24 -17.02 2.43
N GLY A 322 -18.98 -17.22 2.11
CA GLY A 322 -17.84 -17.23 3.04
C GLY A 322 -16.94 -16.00 2.98
N ILE A 323 -17.37 -14.89 2.38
CA ILE A 323 -16.51 -13.70 2.18
C ILE A 323 -15.95 -13.13 3.49
N SER A 324 -16.63 -13.36 4.62
CA SER A 324 -16.17 -12.98 5.95
C SER A 324 -14.85 -13.67 6.33
N LEU A 325 -14.60 -14.90 5.87
CA LEU A 325 -13.36 -15.65 6.12
C LEU A 325 -12.17 -15.04 5.36
N LEU A 326 -12.44 -14.37 4.24
CA LEU A 326 -11.44 -13.66 3.43
C LEU A 326 -11.35 -12.18 3.81
N SER A 327 -12.10 -11.73 4.81
CA SER A 327 -12.20 -10.32 5.17
C SER A 327 -11.45 -10.01 6.45
N TYR A 328 -10.81 -8.85 6.47
CA TYR A 328 -10.28 -8.27 7.70
C TYR A 328 -11.43 -7.75 8.57
N THR A 329 -11.56 -8.29 9.78
CA THR A 329 -12.70 -8.03 10.68
C THR A 329 -12.33 -7.27 11.95
N ALA A 330 -11.05 -6.95 12.16
CA ALA A 330 -10.62 -6.27 13.38
C ALA A 330 -11.32 -4.91 13.54
N PRO A 331 -11.68 -4.53 14.79
CA PRO A 331 -12.31 -3.25 15.05
C PRO A 331 -11.36 -2.10 14.73
N LEU A 332 -11.87 -1.07 14.07
CA LEU A 332 -11.13 0.17 13.85
C LEU A 332 -11.29 1.05 15.08
N THR A 333 -10.25 1.14 15.91
CA THR A 333 -10.24 2.04 17.06
C THR A 333 -9.74 3.41 16.65
N GLU A 334 -10.65 4.37 16.54
CA GLU A 334 -10.27 5.77 16.40
C GLU A 334 -9.89 6.36 17.77
N ARG A 335 -8.81 7.15 17.81
CA ARG A 335 -8.30 7.77 19.03
C ARG A 335 -8.37 9.28 18.90
N HIS A 336 -8.97 9.94 19.88
CA HIS A 336 -8.93 11.39 19.96
C HIS A 336 -7.59 11.84 20.56
N VAL A 337 -6.59 11.99 19.68
CA VAL A 337 -5.19 12.27 20.06
C VAL A 337 -4.88 13.76 20.15
N PHE A 338 -5.51 14.58 19.31
CA PHE A 338 -5.35 16.04 19.30
C PHE A 338 -6.33 16.71 20.29
N LYS A 339 -6.04 17.96 20.68
CA LYS A 339 -6.83 18.77 21.60
C LYS A 339 -8.13 19.23 20.98
#